data_AF-A0A7K0D3D7-F1
#
_entry.id   AF-A0A7K0D3D7-F1
#
_cell.length_a   1.000
_cell.length_b   1.000
_cell.length_c   1.000
_cell.angle_alpha   90.00
_cell.angle_beta   90.00
_cell.angle_gamma   90.00
#
_symmetry.space_group_name_H-M   'P 1'
#
loop_
_entity.id
_entity.type
_entity.pdbx_description
1 polymer ?
#
loop_
_entity_poly.entity_id
_entity_poly.type
_entity_poly.pdbx_seq_one_letter_code
_entity_poly.pdbx_strand_id
1 'polypeptide(L)'
;MHKVKGLEWDAVLLPGLTEGFLPIVHATLPEEIEEERRLLYVALTRAREQLELSCASHSDKGHNNEPSRFLNQIVPRKNLSTTAMARTRSAYSIGDRVLSTAFGMGRVTEVGTTEMKVDFGGSYGVKTWSLADRDLSKL
;
A
#
# COMPACT_ATOMS: atom_id res chain seq x y z
N MET A 1 2.15 13.31 -14.85
CA MET A 1 1.10 14.31 -14.56
C MET A 1 0.64 15.11 -15.79
N HIS A 2 1.49 15.44 -16.76
CA HIS A 2 1.12 16.31 -17.90
C HIS A 2 0.01 15.82 -18.86
N LYS A 3 -0.47 14.57 -18.73
CA LYS A 3 -1.55 13.99 -19.57
C LYS A 3 -2.90 13.84 -18.85
N VAL A 4 -3.14 14.57 -17.77
CA VAL A 4 -4.39 14.46 -16.98
C VAL A 4 -5.48 15.47 -17.36
N LYS A 5 -5.23 16.34 -18.35
CA LYS A 5 -6.14 17.44 -18.66
C LYS A 5 -7.40 16.92 -19.37
N GLY A 6 -8.54 17.01 -18.68
CA GLY A 6 -9.86 16.66 -19.22
C GLY A 6 -10.36 15.25 -18.87
N LEU A 7 -9.65 14.52 -18.00
CA LEU A 7 -10.06 13.21 -17.51
C LEU A 7 -10.25 13.26 -16.00
N GLU A 8 -11.28 12.58 -15.51
CA GLU A 8 -11.57 12.37 -14.09
C GLU A 8 -11.61 10.86 -13.84
N TRP A 9 -11.20 10.44 -12.64
CA TRP A 9 -11.16 9.02 -12.26
C TRP A 9 -11.79 8.83 -10.89
N ASP A 10 -12.43 7.69 -10.68
CA ASP A 10 -13.02 7.33 -9.38
C ASP A 10 -11.93 7.15 -8.31
N ALA A 11 -10.80 6.56 -8.69
CA ALA A 11 -9.62 6.40 -7.83
C ALA A 11 -8.35 6.95 -8.51
N VAL A 12 -7.54 7.72 -7.75
CA VAL A 12 -6.24 8.25 -8.20
C VAL A 12 -5.15 7.87 -7.20
N LEU A 13 -4.06 7.29 -7.72
CA LEU A 13 -2.84 7.01 -6.95
C LEU A 13 -1.72 7.96 -7.40
N LEU A 14 -1.15 8.71 -6.46
CA LEU A 14 0.00 9.58 -6.67
C LEU A 14 1.24 9.02 -5.96
N PRO A 15 2.08 8.23 -6.66
CA PRO A 15 3.31 7.72 -6.10
C PRO A 15 4.45 8.74 -6.15
N GLY A 16 5.45 8.56 -5.28
CA GLY A 16 6.72 9.29 -5.35
C GLY A 16 6.67 10.72 -4.82
N LEU A 17 5.80 11.03 -3.85
CA LEU A 17 5.69 12.37 -3.27
C LEU A 17 6.85 12.66 -2.28
N THR A 18 8.05 12.70 -2.81
CA THR A 18 9.32 12.92 -2.10
C THR A 18 10.04 14.15 -2.63
N GLU A 19 10.83 14.81 -1.79
CA GLU A 19 11.71 15.89 -2.20
C GLU A 19 12.66 15.44 -3.33
N GLY A 20 12.84 16.31 -4.32
CA GLY A 20 13.58 16.03 -5.55
C GLY A 20 12.78 15.31 -6.64
N PHE A 21 11.68 14.64 -6.32
CA PHE A 21 10.71 14.19 -7.32
C PHE A 21 9.57 15.19 -7.47
N LEU A 22 9.07 15.73 -6.35
CA LEU A 22 8.06 16.77 -6.33
C LEU A 22 8.34 17.77 -5.18
N PRO A 23 8.76 19.02 -5.46
CA PRO A 23 9.13 19.52 -6.78
C PRO A 23 10.31 18.76 -7.38
N ILE A 24 10.36 18.64 -8.70
CA ILE A 24 11.46 17.99 -9.41
C ILE A 24 12.77 18.74 -9.13
N VAL A 25 13.89 18.02 -8.98
CA VAL A 25 15.21 18.62 -8.66
C VAL A 25 15.62 19.78 -9.58
N HIS A 26 15.11 19.79 -10.82
CA HIS A 26 15.42 20.78 -11.83
C HIS A 26 14.59 22.08 -11.70
N ALA A 27 13.48 22.05 -10.96
CA ALA A 27 12.67 23.23 -10.68
C ALA A 27 13.35 24.04 -9.57
N THR A 28 14.14 25.03 -9.97
CA THR A 28 14.96 25.85 -9.06
C THR A 28 14.41 27.26 -8.91
N LEU A 29 13.68 27.75 -9.92
CA LEU A 29 13.05 29.06 -9.87
C LEU A 29 11.71 28.98 -9.11
N PRO A 30 11.33 30.05 -8.38
CA PRO A 30 10.05 30.10 -7.66
C PRO A 30 8.83 29.81 -8.56
N GLU A 31 8.88 30.25 -9.81
CA GLU A 31 7.81 30.04 -10.80
C GLU A 31 7.65 28.58 -11.21
N GLU A 32 8.76 27.84 -11.36
CA GLU A 32 8.76 26.42 -11.70
C GLU A 32 8.23 25.59 -10.54
N ILE A 33 8.63 25.93 -9.31
CA ILE A 33 8.12 25.29 -8.10
C ILE A 33 6.62 25.53 -7.95
N GLU A 34 6.12 26.72 -8.30
CA GLU A 34 4.69 27.02 -8.28
C GLU A 34 3.94 26.24 -9.38
N GLU A 35 4.55 26.02 -10.54
CA GLU A 35 3.97 25.17 -11.58
C GLU A 35 3.84 23.71 -11.13
N GLU A 36 4.88 23.15 -10.52
CA GLU A 36 4.83 21.80 -9.92
C GLU A 36 3.73 21.71 -8.85
N ARG A 37 3.55 22.77 -8.05
CA ARG A 37 2.45 22.86 -7.08
C ARG A 37 1.08 22.87 -7.76
N ARG A 38 0.92 23.63 -8.85
CA ARG A 38 -0.34 23.64 -9.64
C ARG A 38 -0.61 22.27 -10.24
N LEU A 39 0.40 21.58 -10.76
CA LEU A 39 0.26 20.23 -11.30
C LEU A 39 -0.18 19.22 -10.24
N LEU A 40 0.38 19.31 -9.03
CA LEU A 40 -0.08 18.51 -7.90
C LEU A 40 -1.54 18.80 -7.57
N TYR A 41 -1.92 20.07 -7.46
CA TYR A 41 -3.30 20.46 -7.18
C TYR A 41 -4.29 19.93 -8.22
N VAL A 42 -3.94 20.02 -9.50
CA VAL A 42 -4.74 19.44 -10.59
C VAL A 42 -4.87 17.94 -10.40
N ALA A 43 -3.79 17.23 -10.07
CA ALA A 43 -3.83 15.79 -9.87
C ALA A 43 -4.70 15.38 -8.66
N LEU A 44 -4.63 16.12 -7.55
CA LEU A 44 -5.47 15.90 -6.36
C LEU A 44 -6.95 16.06 -6.69
N THR A 45 -7.31 17.07 -7.48
CA THR A 45 -8.69 17.38 -7.87
C THR A 45 -9.24 16.48 -8.98
N ARG A 46 -8.44 15.57 -9.54
CA ARG A 46 -8.94 14.55 -10.50
C ARG A 46 -9.57 13.33 -9.85
N ALA A 47 -9.36 13.13 -8.55
CA ALA A 47 -9.96 12.03 -7.80
C ALA A 47 -11.41 12.35 -7.41
N ARG A 48 -12.34 11.47 -7.78
CA ARG A 48 -13.77 11.64 -7.43
C ARG A 48 -14.12 10.98 -6.09
N GLU A 49 -13.66 9.75 -5.87
CA GLU A 49 -14.03 8.96 -4.69
C GLU A 49 -12.83 8.63 -3.79
N GLN A 50 -11.71 8.23 -4.38
CA GLN A 50 -10.53 7.77 -3.64
C GLN A 50 -9.23 8.44 -4.14
N LEU A 51 -8.42 8.90 -3.20
CA LEU A 51 -7.11 9.48 -3.46
C LEU A 51 -6.09 8.85 -2.52
N GLU A 52 -5.09 8.19 -3.11
CA GLU A 52 -3.97 7.61 -2.38
C GLU A 52 -2.66 8.33 -2.72
N LEU A 53 -1.92 8.68 -1.68
CA LEU A 53 -0.65 9.39 -1.78
C LEU A 53 0.45 8.50 -1.23
N SER A 54 1.51 8.27 -1.99
CA SER A 54 2.62 7.41 -1.56
C SER A 54 3.95 8.17 -1.61
N CYS A 55 4.71 8.07 -0.52
CA CYS A 55 6.08 8.54 -0.42
C CYS A 55 6.98 7.40 0.06
N ALA A 56 8.14 7.24 -0.57
CA ALA A 56 9.14 6.28 -0.12
C ALA A 56 10.01 6.96 0.93
N SER A 57 10.13 6.37 2.13
CA SER A 57 11.01 6.92 3.18
C SER A 57 12.48 6.61 2.93
N HIS A 58 12.77 5.55 2.18
CA HIS A 58 14.12 5.13 1.81
C HIS A 58 14.25 4.98 0.30
N SER A 59 15.34 5.50 -0.24
CA SER A 59 15.77 5.22 -1.60
C SER A 59 16.52 3.89 -1.66
N ASP A 60 16.47 3.21 -2.80
CA ASP A 60 17.24 1.98 -3.07
C ASP A 60 18.76 2.18 -2.85
N LYS A 61 19.22 3.43 -2.96
CA LYS A 61 20.60 3.86 -2.71
C LYS A 61 20.93 4.12 -1.24
N GLY A 62 20.05 3.77 -0.30
CA GLY A 62 20.25 3.95 1.14
C GLY A 62 20.11 5.39 1.64
N HIS A 63 19.67 6.32 0.79
CA HIS A 63 19.40 7.70 1.21
C HIS A 63 18.01 7.79 1.83
N ASN A 64 17.89 8.53 2.93
CA ASN A 64 16.59 8.93 3.46
C ASN A 64 15.96 9.93 2.50
N ASN A 65 14.79 9.57 1.98
CA ASN A 65 14.00 10.47 1.16
C ASN A 65 13.06 11.23 2.08
N GLU A 66 13.14 12.56 2.04
CA GLU A 66 12.19 13.39 2.77
C GLU A 66 10.86 13.48 2.00
N PRO A 67 9.71 13.44 2.70
CA PRO A 67 8.41 13.70 2.07
C PRO A 67 8.38 15.08 1.41
N SER A 68 7.68 15.18 0.28
CA SER A 68 7.53 16.46 -0.44
C SER A 68 7.02 17.58 0.48
N ARG A 69 7.63 18.77 0.38
CA ARG A 69 7.20 19.98 1.10
C ARG A 69 5.74 20.34 0.85
N PHE A 70 5.19 19.97 -0.30
CA PHE A 70 3.78 20.22 -0.62
C PHE A 70 2.83 19.37 0.24
N LEU A 71 3.24 18.15 0.64
CA LEU A 71 2.41 17.29 1.49
C LEU A 71 2.09 17.94 2.84
N ASN A 72 3.02 18.70 3.40
CA ASN A 72 2.82 19.35 4.70
C ASN A 72 1.70 20.41 4.67
N GLN A 73 1.33 20.90 3.49
CA GLN A 73 0.25 21.87 3.29
C GLN A 73 -1.10 21.20 3.03
N ILE A 74 -1.09 19.97 2.50
CA ILE A 74 -2.29 19.24 2.05
C ILE A 74 -2.79 18.28 3.12
N VAL A 75 -1.88 17.58 3.78
CA VAL A 75 -2.19 16.62 4.83
C VAL A 75 -1.38 17.02 6.06
N PRO A 76 -2.02 17.39 7.18
CA PRO A 76 -1.27 17.63 8.41
C PRO A 76 -0.52 16.35 8.75
N ARG A 77 0.78 16.44 9.10
CA ARG A 77 1.66 15.27 9.36
C ARG A 77 1.04 14.23 10.29
N LYS A 78 0.14 14.65 11.19
CA LYS A 78 -0.60 13.79 12.11
C LYS A 78 -1.51 12.76 11.41
N ASN A 79 -1.94 13.03 10.18
CA ASN A 79 -2.77 12.17 9.34
C ASN A 79 -1.96 11.42 8.28
N LEU A 80 -0.63 11.60 8.23
CA LEU A 80 0.24 10.75 7.42
C LEU A 80 0.38 9.43 8.17
N SER A 81 -0.50 8.48 7.88
CA SER A 81 -0.23 7.11 8.29
C SER A 81 0.93 6.62 7.44
N THR A 82 2.04 6.22 8.07
CA THR A 82 3.02 5.36 7.41
C THR A 82 2.31 4.04 7.17
N THR A 83 1.58 3.96 6.06
CA THR A 83 1.17 2.68 5.49
C THR A 83 2.46 2.09 4.96
N ALA A 84 3.32 1.59 5.86
CA ALA A 84 4.38 0.67 5.50
C ALA A 84 3.64 -0.48 4.90
N MET A 85 3.44 -0.44 3.56
CA MET A 85 2.43 -1.19 2.82
C MET A 85 1.99 -2.33 3.71
N ALA A 86 0.91 -2.08 4.46
CA ALA A 86 0.16 -3.19 4.98
C ALA A 86 -0.42 -3.72 3.68
N ARG A 87 0.41 -4.51 2.97
CA ARG A 87 -0.03 -5.77 2.44
C ARG A 87 -1.04 -6.17 3.48
N THR A 88 -2.30 -6.25 3.09
CA THR A 88 -3.14 -7.31 3.62
C THR A 88 -2.37 -8.58 3.30
N ARG A 89 -1.28 -8.82 4.04
CA ARG A 89 -0.67 -10.09 4.29
C ARG A 89 -1.84 -10.71 5.00
N SER A 90 -2.69 -11.39 4.22
CA SER A 90 -3.14 -12.67 4.71
C SER A 90 -1.91 -13.28 5.39
N ALA A 91 -1.97 -13.44 6.71
CA ALA A 91 -0.82 -13.86 7.52
C ALA A 91 -0.22 -15.20 7.01
N TYR A 92 -0.96 -15.83 6.11
CA TYR A 92 -0.75 -17.10 5.46
C TYR A 92 -0.57 -16.91 3.95
N SER A 93 0.48 -17.53 3.42
CA SER A 93 0.74 -17.71 1.99
C SER A 93 0.45 -19.16 1.61
N ILE A 94 0.06 -19.38 0.35
CA ILE A 94 -0.12 -20.75 -0.17
C ILE A 94 1.22 -21.49 -0.01
N GLY A 95 1.15 -22.66 0.62
CA GLY A 95 2.29 -23.50 0.97
C GLY A 95 2.78 -23.37 2.40
N ASP A 96 2.32 -22.37 3.16
CA ASP A 96 2.67 -22.21 4.58
C ASP A 96 2.17 -23.40 5.41
N ARG A 97 2.95 -23.75 6.44
CA ARG A 97 2.54 -24.72 7.46
C ARG A 97 1.83 -24.00 8.59
N VAL A 98 0.64 -24.49 8.92
CA VAL A 98 -0.17 -23.98 10.01
C VAL A 98 -0.44 -25.12 10.98
N LEU A 99 -0.44 -24.81 12.27
CA LEU A 99 -0.77 -25.76 13.31
C LEU A 99 -2.19 -25.45 13.81
N SER A 100 -3.05 -26.45 13.73
CA SER A 100 -4.37 -26.43 14.35
C SER A 100 -4.36 -27.31 15.59
N THR A 101 -4.90 -26.77 16.68
CA THR A 101 -5.13 -27.51 17.93
C THR A 101 -6.08 -28.69 17.75
N ALA A 102 -6.99 -28.62 16.76
CA ALA A 102 -7.99 -29.64 16.49
C ALA A 102 -7.53 -30.75 15.52
N PHE A 103 -6.66 -30.42 14.56
CA PHE A 103 -6.31 -31.32 13.45
C PHE A 103 -4.80 -31.52 13.25
N GLY A 104 -3.96 -30.93 14.10
CA GLY A 104 -2.52 -31.01 13.97
C GLY A 104 -1.99 -30.10 12.86
N MET A 105 -0.96 -30.55 12.15
CA MET A 105 -0.23 -29.73 11.20
C MET A 105 -0.85 -29.81 9.81
N GLY A 106 -1.14 -28.67 9.19
CA GLY A 106 -1.68 -28.59 7.85
C GLY A 106 -0.90 -27.62 6.97
N ARG A 107 -1.09 -27.76 5.66
CA ARG A 107 -0.47 -26.92 4.63
C ARG A 107 -1.54 -26.10 3.94
N VAL A 108 -1.31 -24.80 3.87
CA VAL A 108 -2.22 -23.88 3.16
C VAL A 108 -2.18 -24.21 1.67
N THR A 109 -3.33 -24.54 1.08
CA THR A 109 -3.45 -24.85 -0.36
C THR A 109 -4.07 -23.69 -1.13
N GLU A 110 -4.95 -22.91 -0.50
CA GLU A 110 -5.56 -21.71 -1.09
C GLU A 110 -5.69 -20.62 -0.04
N VAL A 111 -5.53 -19.35 -0.46
CA VAL A 111 -5.70 -18.18 0.41
C VAL A 111 -6.56 -17.16 -0.33
N GLY A 112 -7.75 -16.91 0.21
CA GLY A 112 -8.64 -15.84 -0.21
C GLY A 112 -8.45 -14.57 0.63
N THR A 113 -9.35 -13.62 0.46
CA THR A 113 -9.34 -12.33 1.19
C THR A 113 -9.89 -12.44 2.61
N THR A 114 -10.85 -13.34 2.85
CA THR A 114 -11.53 -13.54 4.15
C THR A 114 -11.38 -14.95 4.71
N GLU A 115 -10.94 -15.89 3.88
CA GLU A 115 -10.88 -17.31 4.20
C GLU A 115 -9.69 -17.98 3.49
N MET A 116 -9.20 -19.07 4.05
CA MET A 116 -8.11 -19.87 3.50
C MET A 116 -8.44 -21.36 3.57
N LYS A 117 -7.90 -22.16 2.66
CA LYS A 117 -7.99 -23.61 2.71
C LYS A 117 -6.66 -24.20 3.14
N VAL A 118 -6.76 -25.14 4.06
CA VAL A 118 -5.62 -25.84 4.64
C VAL A 118 -5.86 -27.33 4.49
N ASP A 119 -4.90 -28.01 3.88
CA ASP A 119 -4.84 -29.45 3.78
C ASP A 119 -4.05 -30.03 4.96
N PHE A 120 -4.72 -30.78 5.83
CA PHE A 120 -4.07 -31.40 7.00
C PHE A 120 -3.45 -32.77 6.68
N GLY A 121 -3.65 -33.27 5.45
CA GLY A 121 -3.27 -34.63 5.09
C GLY A 121 -3.98 -35.69 5.92
N GLY A 122 -3.79 -36.96 5.56
CA GLY A 122 -4.40 -38.09 6.27
C GLY A 122 -5.94 -38.15 6.16
N SER A 123 -6.62 -38.53 7.25
CA SER A 123 -8.07 -38.82 7.31
C SER A 123 -8.99 -37.58 7.33
N TYR A 124 -8.45 -36.36 7.33
CA TYR A 124 -9.23 -35.12 7.53
C TYR A 124 -9.40 -34.25 6.27
N GLY A 125 -8.52 -34.41 5.28
CA GLY A 125 -8.56 -33.69 3.99
C GLY A 125 -8.37 -32.17 4.10
N VAL A 126 -8.84 -31.47 3.07
CA VAL A 126 -8.80 -30.00 2.98
C VAL A 126 -9.97 -29.41 3.78
N LYS A 127 -9.71 -28.43 4.64
CA LYS A 127 -10.80 -27.58 5.14
C LYS A 127 -10.56 -26.09 5.01
N THR A 128 -11.68 -25.37 5.08
CA THR A 128 -11.77 -23.93 4.94
C THR A 128 -11.79 -23.30 6.33
N TRP A 129 -10.93 -22.30 6.54
CA TRP A 129 -10.83 -21.50 7.75
C TRP A 129 -11.04 -20.03 7.44
N SER A 130 -11.67 -19.31 8.37
CA SER A 130 -11.73 -17.85 8.33
C SER A 130 -10.40 -17.26 8.75
N LEU A 131 -9.90 -16.28 7.99
CA LEU A 131 -8.66 -15.54 8.31
C LEU A 131 -8.80 -14.65 9.55
N ALA A 132 -10.04 -14.42 10.03
CA ALA A 132 -10.32 -13.71 11.26
C ALA A 132 -10.24 -14.61 12.51
N ASP A 133 -10.19 -15.93 12.32
CA ASP A 133 -10.19 -16.91 13.40
C ASP A 133 -8.78 -17.08 13.98
N ARG A 134 -8.67 -16.91 15.31
CA ARG A 134 -7.38 -16.89 16.04
C ARG A 134 -6.89 -18.28 16.44
N ASP A 135 -7.59 -19.35 16.09
CA ASP A 135 -7.22 -20.72 16.51
C ASP A 135 -6.02 -21.31 15.73
N LEU A 136 -5.56 -20.63 14.68
CA LEU A 136 -4.42 -21.07 13.87
C LEU A 136 -3.14 -20.32 14.22
N SER A 137 -2.10 -21.09 14.49
CA SER A 137 -0.73 -20.57 14.71
C SER A 137 0.16 -20.96 13.54
N LYS A 138 0.92 -19.99 13.02
CA LYS A 138 1.92 -20.22 11.98
C LYS A 138 3.21 -20.77 12.60
N LEU A 139 3.81 -21.79 11.98
CA LEU A 139 5.10 -22.36 12.36
C LEU A 139 6.25 -21.80 11.52
#